data_AF-A0A141RDR0-F1
#
_entry.id   AF-A0A141RDR0-F1
#
_cell.length_a   1.000
_cell.length_b   1.000
_cell.length_c   1.000
_cell.angle_alpha   90.00
_cell.angle_beta   90.00
_cell.angle_gamma   90.00
#
_symmetry.space_group_name_H-M   'P 1'
#
loop_
_entity.id
_entity.type
_entity.pdbx_description
1 polymer ?
#
loop_
_entity_poly.entity_id
_entity_poly.type
_entity_poly.pdbx_seq_one_letter_code
_entity_poly.pdbx_strand_id
1 'polypeptide(L)'
;MKTLHTSHNLPFSTKISYGIGGFGKDFGLVVVNTFLFFYYTDVVGIKAEIAGLIFLIARFWDIVADVFIAYLISKTRTCWGKYKPWILAGNLLNGLATVALFSAHNFSGDMLIAYVTLTYILWGTTYTISDAPFWSLLPTITLDKKERETIMPWPRIFASGANYIASASAMVLIHLLGKGNDAIGFMLLAVICGTLSIISAAVTCRWVKRNYKEDDMEDNHHFSIRTALTIITKNNQLLWLLTLAIFFITSTNITQALNIYYFTYVIREQQMFSYFMIVGGIFGVASILFFTRAVDLFGRKNISFFLFFVRWHLVYYYTFLRSLIMDGQLTL
;
A
#
# COMPACT_ATOMS: atom_id res chain seq x y z
N MET A 1 28.18 24.43 19.41
CA MET A 1 27.50 25.06 18.25
C MET A 1 28.32 24.77 16.99
N LYS A 2 28.05 23.66 16.30
CA LYS A 2 28.66 23.36 14.98
C LYS A 2 27.57 23.54 13.94
N THR A 3 27.71 24.59 13.14
CA THR A 3 26.94 24.86 11.93
C THR A 3 27.19 23.72 10.93
N LEU A 4 26.23 22.81 10.77
CA LEU A 4 26.20 21.83 9.68
C LEU A 4 25.07 22.20 8.71
N HIS A 5 25.23 23.33 8.03
CA HIS A 5 24.64 23.51 6.71
C HIS A 5 25.57 22.81 5.71
N THR A 6 25.40 21.49 5.56
CA THR A 6 25.78 20.81 4.33
C THR A 6 24.51 20.17 3.80
N SER A 7 23.89 20.84 2.83
CA SER A 7 22.85 20.29 1.97
C SER A 7 23.46 19.16 1.13
N HIS A 8 23.74 18.02 1.76
CA HIS A 8 24.21 16.86 1.04
C HIS A 8 22.97 16.18 0.47
N ASN A 9 22.55 16.65 -0.71
CA ASN A 9 21.49 16.02 -1.50
C ASN A 9 21.63 14.51 -1.40
N LEU A 10 20.62 13.85 -0.82
CA LEU A 10 20.66 12.42 -0.63
C LEU A 10 20.97 11.71 -1.94
N PRO A 11 21.90 10.74 -1.94
CA PRO A 11 22.34 10.10 -3.17
C PRO A 11 21.14 9.46 -3.85
N PHE A 12 21.05 9.64 -5.17
CA PHE A 12 19.96 9.14 -6.00
C PHE A 12 19.74 7.62 -5.82
N SER A 13 20.83 6.88 -5.56
CA SER A 13 20.80 5.46 -5.21
C SER A 13 19.95 5.14 -3.99
N THR A 14 19.93 6.00 -2.96
CA THR A 14 19.09 5.80 -1.77
C THR A 14 17.61 6.06 -2.08
N LYS A 15 17.31 7.06 -2.91
CA LYS A 15 15.94 7.36 -3.34
C LYS A 15 15.35 6.21 -4.16
N ILE A 16 16.14 5.68 -5.11
CA ILE A 16 15.76 4.52 -5.92
C ILE A 16 15.64 3.26 -5.06
N SER A 17 16.58 2.98 -4.17
CA SER A 17 16.55 1.75 -3.34
C SER A 17 15.36 1.72 -2.38
N TYR A 18 14.97 2.89 -1.87
CA TYR A 18 13.76 3.04 -1.08
C TYR A 18 12.51 2.86 -1.96
N GLY A 19 12.54 3.38 -3.19
CA GLY A 19 11.53 3.12 -4.22
C GLY A 19 11.32 1.63 -4.56
N ILE A 20 12.41 0.92 -4.85
CA ILE A 20 12.43 -0.52 -5.17
C ILE A 20 11.84 -1.34 -4.02
N GLY A 21 12.13 -0.95 -2.77
CA GLY A 21 11.52 -1.56 -1.58
C GLY A 21 10.00 -1.54 -1.62
N GLY A 22 9.42 -0.38 -1.97
CA GLY A 22 7.97 -0.22 -2.17
C GLY A 22 7.44 -1.06 -3.32
N PHE A 23 8.16 -1.13 -4.44
CA PHE A 23 7.73 -1.90 -5.62
C PHE A 23 7.41 -3.36 -5.29
N GLY A 24 8.35 -4.10 -4.68
CA GLY A 24 8.17 -5.53 -4.41
C GLY A 24 7.01 -5.82 -3.45
N LYS A 25 6.92 -5.04 -2.36
CA LYS A 25 5.86 -5.17 -1.34
C LYS A 25 4.48 -4.89 -1.92
N ASP A 26 4.34 -3.80 -2.67
CA ASP A 26 3.04 -3.40 -3.23
C ASP A 26 2.61 -4.29 -4.41
N PHE A 27 3.56 -4.86 -5.16
CA PHE A 27 3.26 -5.89 -6.16
C PHE A 27 2.54 -7.09 -5.52
N GLY A 28 3.11 -7.65 -4.44
CA GLY A 28 2.49 -8.77 -3.71
C GLY A 28 1.14 -8.41 -3.11
N LEU A 29 1.01 -7.22 -2.52
CA LEU A 29 -0.24 -6.70 -1.97
C LEU A 29 -1.37 -6.69 -3.01
N VAL A 30 -1.09 -6.20 -4.22
CA VAL A 30 -2.11 -6.10 -5.27
C VAL A 30 -2.53 -7.46 -5.79
N VAL A 31 -1.58 -8.37 -6.01
CA VAL A 31 -1.89 -9.74 -6.43
C VAL A 31 -2.82 -10.40 -5.40
N VAL A 32 -2.51 -10.27 -4.10
CA VAL A 32 -3.36 -10.82 -3.04
C VAL A 32 -4.73 -10.12 -3.01
N ASN A 33 -4.79 -8.79 -2.95
CA ASN A 33 -6.07 -8.08 -2.86
C ASN A 33 -7.00 -8.31 -4.06
N THR A 34 -6.44 -8.56 -5.25
CA THR A 34 -7.22 -8.66 -6.49
C THR A 34 -7.66 -10.09 -6.77
N PHE A 35 -6.76 -11.08 -6.59
CA PHE A 35 -7.02 -12.44 -7.03
C PHE A 35 -7.38 -13.41 -5.90
N LEU A 36 -7.15 -13.05 -4.63
CA LEU A 36 -7.36 -13.98 -3.53
C LEU A 36 -8.83 -14.40 -3.38
N PHE A 37 -9.76 -13.45 -3.50
CA PHE A 37 -11.18 -13.76 -3.39
C PHE A 37 -11.61 -14.75 -4.48
N PHE A 38 -11.23 -14.47 -5.73
CA PHE A 38 -11.47 -15.35 -6.89
C PHE A 38 -10.85 -16.73 -6.69
N TYR A 39 -9.61 -16.81 -6.19
CA TYR A 39 -8.96 -18.08 -5.88
C TYR A 39 -9.76 -18.89 -4.85
N TYR A 40 -10.27 -18.26 -3.79
CA TYR A 40 -11.07 -18.96 -2.79
C TYR A 40 -12.43 -19.41 -3.30
N THR A 41 -13.11 -18.61 -4.12
CA THR A 41 -14.45 -18.94 -4.63
C THR A 41 -14.40 -19.93 -5.80
N ASP A 42 -13.61 -19.64 -6.81
CA ASP A 42 -13.68 -20.32 -8.12
C ASP A 42 -12.67 -21.47 -8.27
N VAL A 43 -11.49 -21.37 -7.62
CA VAL A 43 -10.43 -22.40 -7.73
C VAL A 43 -10.51 -23.41 -6.58
N VAL A 44 -10.75 -22.92 -5.36
CA VAL A 44 -10.80 -23.76 -4.15
C VAL A 44 -12.24 -24.22 -3.86
N GLY A 45 -13.26 -23.47 -4.28
CA GLY A 45 -14.67 -23.85 -4.11
C GLY A 45 -15.29 -23.47 -2.77
N ILE A 46 -14.74 -22.47 -2.06
CA ILE A 46 -15.33 -21.95 -0.82
C ILE A 46 -16.54 -21.07 -1.17
N LYS A 47 -17.64 -21.22 -0.43
CA LYS A 47 -18.80 -20.33 -0.57
C LYS A 47 -18.39 -18.86 -0.35
N ALA A 48 -18.80 -17.99 -1.25
CA ALA A 48 -18.48 -16.55 -1.21
C ALA A 48 -18.82 -15.89 0.13
N GLU A 49 -19.93 -16.30 0.76
CA GLU A 49 -20.36 -15.82 2.08
C GLU A 49 -19.33 -16.10 3.18
N ILE A 50 -18.76 -17.31 3.18
CA ILE A 50 -17.74 -17.73 4.16
C ILE A 50 -16.43 -16.99 3.88
N ALA A 51 -16.01 -16.89 2.62
CA ALA A 51 -14.82 -16.14 2.24
C ALA A 51 -14.91 -14.66 2.66
N GLY A 52 -16.08 -14.03 2.48
CA GLY A 52 -16.34 -12.66 2.94
C GLY A 52 -16.26 -12.52 4.47
N LEU A 53 -16.80 -13.49 5.22
CA LEU A 53 -16.71 -13.51 6.69
C LEU A 53 -15.25 -13.62 7.16
N ILE A 54 -14.44 -14.47 6.52
CA ILE A 54 -13.02 -14.63 6.85
C ILE A 54 -12.28 -13.31 6.68
N PHE A 55 -12.49 -12.61 5.56
CA PHE A 55 -11.89 -11.29 5.34
C PHE A 55 -12.34 -10.26 6.37
N LEU A 56 -13.61 -10.27 6.76
CA LEU A 56 -14.13 -9.37 7.78
C LEU A 56 -13.48 -9.63 9.16
N ILE A 57 -13.37 -10.90 9.57
CA ILE A 57 -12.72 -11.29 10.83
C ILE A 57 -11.24 -10.87 10.82
N ALA A 58 -10.55 -11.11 9.71
CA ALA A 58 -9.16 -10.72 9.57
C ALA A 58 -8.95 -9.20 9.65
N ARG A 59 -9.89 -8.38 9.18
CA ARG A 59 -9.82 -6.92 9.39
C ARG A 59 -9.90 -6.50 10.85
N PHE A 60 -10.69 -7.19 11.68
CA PHE A 60 -10.68 -6.95 13.12
C PHE A 60 -9.35 -7.37 13.76
N TRP A 61 -8.76 -8.47 13.28
CA TRP A 61 -7.43 -8.89 13.71
C TRP A 61 -6.35 -7.87 13.35
N ASP A 62 -6.37 -7.32 12.13
CA ASP A 62 -5.41 -6.31 11.67
C ASP A 62 -5.34 -5.12 12.65
N ILE A 63 -6.49 -4.64 13.15
CA ILE A 63 -6.54 -3.55 14.14
C ILE A 63 -5.73 -3.88 15.40
N VAL A 64 -5.83 -5.12 15.89
CA VAL A 64 -5.11 -5.57 17.08
C VAL A 64 -3.62 -5.80 16.78
N ALA A 65 -3.33 -6.44 15.64
CA ALA A 65 -1.98 -6.73 15.18
C ALA A 65 -1.16 -5.45 14.99
N ASP A 66 -1.74 -4.42 14.36
CA ASP A 66 -1.09 -3.14 14.11
C ASP A 66 -0.61 -2.46 15.41
N VAL A 67 -1.44 -2.47 16.45
CA VAL A 67 -1.08 -1.92 17.77
C VAL A 67 0.05 -2.73 18.42
N PHE A 68 -0.03 -4.06 18.35
CA PHE A 68 0.97 -4.95 18.92
C PHE A 68 2.33 -4.79 18.22
N ILE A 69 2.33 -4.74 16.89
CA ILE A 69 3.54 -4.56 16.06
C ILE A 69 4.16 -3.20 16.32
N ALA A 70 3.36 -2.12 16.40
CA ALA A 70 3.85 -0.79 16.74
C ALA A 70 4.57 -0.77 18.10
N TYR A 71 4.00 -1.45 19.09
CA TYR A 71 4.63 -1.61 20.41
C TYR A 71 5.93 -2.43 20.34
N LEU A 72 5.95 -3.52 19.59
CA LEU A 72 7.10 -4.41 19.47
C LEU A 72 8.28 -3.73 18.77
N ILE A 73 8.01 -3.03 17.67
CA ILE A 73 9.00 -2.18 16.98
C ILE A 73 9.54 -1.14 17.96
N SER A 74 8.67 -0.50 18.76
CA SER A 74 9.09 0.55 19.71
C SER A 74 10.17 0.08 20.70
N LYS A 75 10.10 -1.19 21.13
CA LYS A 75 11.00 -1.82 22.10
C LYS A 75 12.26 -2.48 21.51
N THR A 76 12.32 -2.62 20.19
CA THR A 76 13.42 -3.37 19.57
C THR A 76 14.71 -2.54 19.57
N ARG A 77 15.77 -3.07 20.19
CA ARG A 77 17.13 -2.52 20.12
C ARG A 77 18.05 -3.55 19.50
N THR A 78 18.53 -3.27 18.29
CA THR A 78 19.35 -4.20 17.49
C THR A 78 20.53 -3.48 16.89
N CYS A 79 21.66 -4.18 16.77
CA CYS A 79 22.91 -3.66 16.21
C CYS A 79 22.79 -3.22 14.73
N TRP A 80 21.77 -3.70 14.01
CA TRP A 80 21.45 -3.27 12.63
C TRP A 80 20.46 -2.09 12.55
N GLY A 81 20.11 -1.50 13.70
CA GLY A 81 19.06 -0.49 13.84
C GLY A 81 17.69 -1.10 14.13
N LYS A 82 16.75 -0.27 14.57
CA LYS A 82 15.40 -0.62 15.04
C LYS A 82 14.52 -1.15 13.93
N TYR A 83 14.53 -0.53 12.74
CA TYR A 83 13.56 -0.85 11.67
C TYR A 83 14.03 -1.92 10.68
N LYS A 84 15.33 -2.00 10.36
CA LYS A 84 15.85 -2.90 9.30
C LYS A 84 15.60 -4.39 9.54
N PRO A 85 15.81 -4.93 10.76
CA PRO A 85 15.54 -6.35 11.03
C PRO A 85 14.07 -6.70 10.82
N TRP A 86 13.15 -5.81 11.19
CA TRP A 86 11.71 -6.00 10.96
C TRP A 86 11.33 -5.94 9.49
N ILE A 87 11.93 -5.03 8.71
CA ILE A 87 11.69 -4.97 7.26
C ILE A 87 12.15 -6.26 6.59
N LEU A 88 13.34 -6.78 6.93
CA LEU A 88 13.87 -8.00 6.31
C LEU A 88 13.10 -9.24 6.75
N ALA A 89 12.89 -9.41 8.06
CA ALA A 89 12.15 -10.54 8.60
C ALA A 89 10.68 -10.50 8.17
N GLY A 90 10.05 -9.33 8.17
CA GLY A 90 8.68 -9.12 7.72
C GLY A 90 8.49 -9.49 6.25
N ASN A 91 9.36 -9.04 5.36
CA ASN A 91 9.27 -9.39 3.93
C ASN A 91 9.57 -10.88 3.66
N LEU A 92 10.49 -11.50 4.41
CA LEU A 92 10.75 -12.94 4.33
C LEU A 92 9.51 -13.74 4.76
N LEU A 93 8.94 -13.40 5.92
CA LEU A 93 7.74 -14.05 6.44
C LEU A 93 6.53 -13.80 5.54
N ASN A 94 6.38 -12.59 4.99
CA ASN A 94 5.30 -12.26 4.07
C ASN A 94 5.42 -13.03 2.75
N GLY A 95 6.63 -13.22 2.22
CA GLY A 95 6.87 -14.07 1.06
C GLY A 95 6.43 -15.52 1.30
N LEU A 96 6.83 -16.11 2.43
CA LEU A 96 6.41 -17.46 2.83
C LEU A 96 4.89 -17.54 3.07
N ALA A 97 4.30 -16.55 3.73
CA ALA A 97 2.88 -16.47 3.96
C ALA A 97 2.09 -16.37 2.64
N THR A 98 2.61 -15.63 1.66
CA THR A 98 1.98 -15.51 0.33
C THR A 98 1.97 -16.84 -0.40
N VAL A 99 3.06 -17.62 -0.33
CA VAL A 99 3.09 -18.97 -0.90
C VAL A 99 2.12 -19.91 -0.17
N ALA A 100 2.06 -19.85 1.17
CA ALA A 100 1.11 -20.65 1.95
C ALA A 100 -0.35 -20.30 1.61
N LEU A 101 -0.65 -19.01 1.41
CA LEU A 101 -1.97 -18.52 1.05
C LEU A 101 -2.52 -19.14 -0.25
N PHE A 102 -1.66 -19.26 -1.26
CA PHE A 102 -2.00 -19.86 -2.56
C PHE A 102 -1.75 -21.38 -2.64
N SER A 103 -1.41 -22.02 -1.51
CA SER A 103 -1.28 -23.48 -1.39
C SER A 103 -2.55 -24.14 -0.80
N ALA A 104 -3.63 -23.37 -0.61
CA ALA A 104 -4.85 -23.84 0.05
C ALA A 104 -5.56 -24.99 -0.70
N HIS A 105 -5.35 -25.13 -2.01
CA HIS A 105 -5.93 -26.19 -2.84
C HIS A 105 -5.59 -27.63 -2.38
N ASN A 106 -4.56 -27.80 -1.54
CA ASN A 106 -4.19 -29.12 -1.00
C ASN A 106 -5.10 -29.61 0.14
N PHE A 107 -6.00 -28.76 0.66
CA PHE A 107 -6.88 -29.09 1.78
C PHE A 107 -8.35 -29.10 1.34
N SER A 108 -9.20 -29.89 2.02
CA SER A 108 -10.63 -30.01 1.69
C SER A 108 -11.50 -30.00 2.95
N GLY A 109 -12.76 -29.57 2.81
CA GLY A 109 -13.75 -29.55 3.91
C GLY A 109 -13.48 -28.47 4.96
N ASP A 110 -13.85 -28.72 6.22
CA ASP A 110 -13.72 -27.74 7.30
C ASP A 110 -12.26 -27.35 7.61
N MET A 111 -11.32 -28.26 7.35
CA MET A 111 -9.89 -28.02 7.52
C MET A 111 -9.37 -26.92 6.57
N LEU A 112 -9.96 -26.81 5.38
CA LEU A 112 -9.64 -25.77 4.41
C LEU A 112 -10.03 -24.39 4.94
N ILE A 113 -11.21 -24.26 5.56
CA ILE A 113 -11.71 -22.99 6.12
C ILE A 113 -10.77 -22.52 7.24
N ALA A 114 -10.37 -23.42 8.13
CA ALA A 114 -9.41 -23.12 9.18
C ALA A 114 -8.04 -22.73 8.62
N TYR A 115 -7.54 -23.44 7.61
CA TYR A 115 -6.26 -23.16 6.96
C TYR A 115 -6.25 -21.79 6.27
N VAL A 116 -7.29 -21.47 5.49
CA VAL A 116 -7.44 -20.19 4.81
C VAL A 116 -7.53 -19.04 5.80
N THR A 117 -8.29 -19.21 6.89
CA THR A 117 -8.39 -18.19 7.94
C THR A 117 -7.04 -17.93 8.59
N LEU A 118 -6.32 -18.98 8.99
CA LEU A 118 -5.02 -18.86 9.65
C LEU A 118 -3.96 -18.25 8.73
N THR A 119 -3.88 -18.71 7.48
CA THR A 119 -2.90 -18.21 6.51
C THR A 119 -3.16 -16.76 6.12
N TYR A 120 -4.41 -16.34 5.98
CA TYR A 120 -4.75 -14.94 5.70
C TYR A 120 -4.42 -14.01 6.88
N ILE A 121 -4.73 -14.42 8.11
CA ILE A 121 -4.36 -13.69 9.33
C ILE A 121 -2.83 -13.55 9.46
N LEU A 122 -2.09 -14.64 9.19
CA LEU A 122 -0.64 -14.65 9.19
C LEU A 122 -0.07 -13.72 8.11
N TRP A 123 -0.66 -13.75 6.91
CA TRP A 123 -0.27 -12.88 5.81
C TRP A 123 -0.49 -11.40 6.15
N GLY A 124 -1.65 -11.03 6.70
CA GLY A 124 -1.94 -9.65 7.13
C GLY A 124 -0.97 -9.17 8.20
N THR A 125 -0.72 -10.00 9.22
CA THR A 125 0.22 -9.68 10.31
C THR A 125 1.64 -9.45 9.78
N THR A 126 2.11 -10.33 8.89
CA THR A 126 3.46 -10.20 8.31
C THR A 126 3.59 -9.00 7.37
N TYR A 127 2.51 -8.65 6.66
CA TYR A 127 2.44 -7.45 5.85
C TYR A 127 2.57 -6.18 6.69
N THR A 128 1.84 -6.06 7.81
CA THR A 128 1.99 -4.92 8.72
C THR A 128 3.41 -4.84 9.28
N ILE A 129 4.03 -5.97 9.65
CA ILE A 129 5.40 -6.02 10.16
C ILE A 129 6.40 -5.45 9.15
N SER A 130 6.18 -5.62 7.85
CA SER A 130 7.07 -5.05 6.83
C SER A 130 6.73 -3.59 6.49
N ASP A 131 5.45 -3.24 6.39
CA ASP A 131 4.99 -1.92 5.94
C ASP A 131 5.19 -0.81 6.99
N ALA A 132 4.84 -1.06 8.27
CA ALA A 132 4.90 -0.03 9.29
C ALA A 132 6.34 0.48 9.56
N PRO A 133 7.37 -0.39 9.71
CA PRO A 133 8.77 0.03 9.77
C PRO A 133 9.25 0.71 8.49
N PHE A 134 8.76 0.29 7.33
CA PHE A 134 9.17 0.85 6.04
C PHE A 134 8.85 2.35 5.99
N TRP A 135 7.60 2.75 6.27
CA TRP A 135 7.22 4.17 6.32
C TRP A 135 7.88 4.92 7.49
N SER A 136 8.14 4.22 8.60
CA SER A 136 8.84 4.78 9.77
C SER A 136 10.34 4.94 9.57
N LEU A 137 10.93 4.35 8.52
CA LEU A 137 12.34 4.51 8.18
C LEU A 137 12.61 5.90 7.59
N LEU A 138 11.66 6.49 6.86
CA LEU A 138 11.79 7.79 6.20
C LEU A 138 12.34 8.92 7.12
N PRO A 139 11.83 9.15 8.36
CA PRO A 139 12.41 10.12 9.30
C PRO A 139 13.89 9.91 9.62
N THR A 140 14.37 8.67 9.59
CA THR A 140 15.74 8.34 10.00
C THR A 140 16.77 8.59 8.89
N ILE A 141 16.31 8.73 7.64
CA ILE A 141 17.15 8.97 6.47
C ILE A 141 17.59 10.44 6.40
N THR A 142 16.68 11.37 6.70
CA THR A 142 16.97 12.81 6.71
C THR A 142 16.13 13.56 7.74
N LEU A 143 16.77 14.51 8.43
CA LEU A 143 16.13 15.44 9.37
C LEU A 143 15.57 16.68 8.67
N ASP A 144 16.02 16.97 7.44
CA ASP A 144 15.54 18.14 6.69
C ASP A 144 14.13 17.87 6.14
N LYS A 145 13.20 18.76 6.46
CA LYS A 145 11.82 18.69 5.98
C LYS A 145 11.76 18.75 4.45
N LYS A 146 12.61 19.56 3.81
CA LYS A 146 12.63 19.69 2.34
C LYS A 146 13.08 18.40 1.68
N GLU A 147 14.19 17.83 2.11
CA GLU A 147 14.67 16.56 1.54
C GLU A 147 13.68 15.41 1.75
N ARG A 148 13.04 15.35 2.92
CA ARG A 148 12.02 14.34 3.23
C ARG A 148 10.83 14.40 2.28
N GLU A 149 10.40 15.60 1.93
CA GLU A 149 9.33 15.82 0.95
C GLU A 149 9.74 15.38 -0.46
N THR A 150 11.03 15.44 -0.82
CA THR A 150 11.51 14.92 -2.10
C THR A 150 11.60 13.39 -2.15
N ILE A 151 11.77 12.70 -1.01
CA ILE A 151 11.91 11.23 -0.96
C ILE A 151 10.56 10.52 -0.88
N MET A 152 9.63 11.06 -0.07
CA MET A 152 8.31 10.46 0.18
C MET A 152 7.56 10.01 -1.09
N PRO A 153 7.64 10.71 -2.23
CA PRO A 153 6.93 10.32 -3.45
C PRO A 153 7.57 9.17 -4.22
N TRP A 154 8.87 8.91 -4.05
CA TRP A 154 9.57 7.84 -4.79
C TRP A 154 8.98 6.44 -4.54
N PRO A 155 8.80 5.98 -3.29
CA PRO A 155 8.11 4.71 -3.02
C PRO A 155 6.72 4.66 -3.63
N ARG A 156 5.97 5.77 -3.62
CA ARG A 156 4.60 5.80 -4.16
C ARG A 156 4.57 5.65 -5.67
N ILE A 157 5.55 6.23 -6.39
CA ILE A 157 5.68 6.05 -7.84
C ILE A 157 5.95 4.59 -8.16
N PHE A 158 6.90 3.96 -7.46
CA PHE A 158 7.24 2.57 -7.65
C PHE A 158 6.08 1.63 -7.23
N ALA A 159 5.41 1.90 -6.12
CA ALA A 159 4.22 1.17 -5.68
C ALA A 159 3.07 1.27 -6.70
N SER A 160 2.83 2.46 -7.23
CA SER A 160 1.80 2.66 -8.27
C SER A 160 2.17 1.87 -9.53
N GLY A 161 3.43 1.96 -9.98
CA GLY A 161 3.93 1.16 -11.10
C GLY A 161 3.77 -0.35 -10.86
N ALA A 162 4.08 -0.83 -9.65
CA ALA A 162 3.87 -2.21 -9.25
C ALA A 162 2.40 -2.61 -9.35
N ASN A 163 1.48 -1.78 -8.87
CA ASN A 163 0.03 -2.05 -8.93
C ASN A 163 -0.46 -2.24 -10.37
N TYR A 164 -0.05 -1.36 -11.29
CA TYR A 164 -0.48 -1.46 -12.70
C TYR A 164 0.15 -2.63 -13.42
N ILE A 165 1.46 -2.86 -13.21
CA ILE A 165 2.16 -4.01 -13.80
C ILE A 165 1.59 -5.31 -13.25
N ALA A 166 1.35 -5.41 -11.93
CA ALA A 166 0.73 -6.58 -11.31
C ALA A 166 -0.66 -6.84 -11.91
N SER A 167 -1.51 -5.81 -11.97
CA SER A 167 -2.88 -5.96 -12.49
C SER A 167 -2.89 -6.40 -13.96
N ALA A 168 -1.98 -5.88 -14.80
CA ALA A 168 -1.93 -6.22 -16.22
C ALA A 168 -1.25 -7.58 -16.49
N SER A 169 -0.18 -7.90 -15.75
CA SER A 169 0.65 -9.08 -16.03
C SER A 169 0.20 -10.33 -15.26
N ALA A 170 -0.49 -10.19 -14.13
CA ALA A 170 -0.81 -11.32 -13.27
C ALA A 170 -1.65 -12.38 -14.00
N MET A 171 -2.72 -12.01 -14.71
CA MET A 171 -3.55 -12.99 -15.43
C MET A 171 -2.79 -13.70 -16.55
N VAL A 172 -1.96 -12.96 -17.30
CA VAL A 172 -1.12 -13.55 -18.36
C VAL A 172 -0.10 -14.52 -17.76
N LEU A 173 0.54 -14.14 -16.66
CA LEU A 173 1.49 -14.98 -15.93
C LEU A 173 0.82 -16.23 -15.38
N ILE A 174 -0.36 -16.13 -14.77
CA ILE A 174 -1.12 -17.27 -14.23
C ILE A 174 -1.42 -18.28 -15.33
N HIS A 175 -1.92 -17.82 -16.47
CA HIS A 175 -2.26 -18.72 -17.59
C HIS A 175 -1.01 -19.40 -18.19
N LEU A 176 0.09 -18.64 -18.33
CA LEU A 176 1.34 -19.12 -18.91
C LEU A 176 2.12 -20.06 -17.98
N LEU A 177 2.09 -19.80 -16.67
CA LEU A 177 2.72 -20.62 -15.63
C LEU A 177 1.88 -21.86 -15.29
N GLY A 178 0.56 -21.72 -15.28
CA GLY A 178 -0.37 -22.78 -14.89
C GLY A 178 -0.51 -23.91 -15.92
N LYS A 179 -0.22 -23.64 -17.21
CA LYS A 179 -0.35 -24.62 -18.32
C LYS A 179 -1.68 -25.40 -18.27
N GLY A 180 -2.78 -24.74 -17.91
CA GLY A 180 -4.11 -25.34 -17.77
C GLY A 180 -4.54 -25.71 -16.34
N ASN A 181 -3.68 -25.55 -15.33
CA ASN A 181 -4.06 -25.64 -13.91
C ASN A 181 -3.86 -24.30 -13.21
N ASP A 182 -4.96 -23.60 -12.97
CA ASP A 182 -4.96 -22.27 -12.37
C ASP A 182 -4.37 -22.27 -10.95
N ALA A 183 -4.57 -23.34 -10.16
CA ALA A 183 -4.04 -23.43 -8.81
C ALA A 183 -2.49 -23.41 -8.79
N ILE A 184 -1.85 -24.11 -9.73
CA ILE A 184 -0.39 -24.11 -9.88
C ILE A 184 0.09 -22.76 -10.41
N GLY A 185 -0.66 -22.13 -11.33
CA GLY A 185 -0.36 -20.80 -11.84
C GLY A 185 -0.34 -19.74 -10.74
N PHE A 186 -1.33 -19.76 -9.84
CA PHE A 186 -1.39 -18.89 -8.67
C PHE A 186 -0.25 -19.13 -7.68
N MET A 187 0.07 -20.40 -7.40
CA MET A 187 1.18 -20.74 -6.50
C MET A 187 2.54 -20.27 -7.06
N LEU A 188 2.80 -20.45 -8.36
CA LEU A 188 4.02 -19.97 -9.00
C LEU A 188 4.11 -18.44 -9.03
N LEU A 189 2.99 -17.75 -9.29
CA LEU A 189 2.92 -16.30 -9.17
C LEU A 189 3.22 -15.83 -7.74
N ALA A 190 2.69 -16.54 -6.73
CA ALA A 190 2.96 -16.27 -5.32
C ALA A 190 4.46 -16.39 -4.98
N VAL A 191 5.15 -17.41 -5.53
CA VAL A 191 6.61 -17.57 -5.37
C VAL A 191 7.36 -16.41 -6.02
N ILE A 192 6.93 -15.96 -7.21
CA ILE A 192 7.53 -14.79 -7.88
C ILE A 192 7.32 -13.52 -7.02
N CYS A 193 6.13 -13.32 -6.46
CA CYS A 193 5.84 -12.18 -5.60
C CYS A 193 6.68 -12.21 -4.31
N GLY A 194 6.79 -13.38 -3.68
CA GLY A 194 7.57 -13.57 -2.45
C GLY A 194 9.06 -13.35 -2.69
N THR A 195 9.62 -13.90 -3.78
CA THR A 195 11.03 -13.69 -4.14
C THR A 195 11.31 -12.23 -4.47
N LEU A 196 10.43 -11.56 -5.22
CA LEU A 196 10.55 -10.13 -5.52
C LEU A 196 10.51 -9.26 -4.25
N SER A 197 9.64 -9.58 -3.30
CA SER A 197 9.54 -8.88 -2.01
C SER A 197 10.77 -9.08 -1.13
N ILE A 198 11.36 -10.27 -1.15
CA ILE A 198 12.61 -10.56 -0.43
C ILE A 198 13.79 -9.82 -1.08
N ILE A 199 13.88 -9.81 -2.40
CA ILE A 199 14.92 -9.10 -3.15
C ILE A 199 14.79 -7.59 -2.89
N SER A 200 13.60 -7.03 -2.95
CA SER A 200 13.38 -5.61 -2.69
C SER A 200 13.78 -5.23 -1.26
N ALA A 201 13.41 -6.04 -0.27
CA ALA A 201 13.80 -5.85 1.12
C ALA A 201 15.32 -5.92 1.32
N ALA A 202 15.98 -6.87 0.67
CA ALA A 202 17.44 -7.02 0.72
C ALA A 202 18.15 -5.81 0.10
N VAL A 203 17.65 -5.31 -1.04
CA VAL A 203 18.16 -4.10 -1.70
C VAL A 203 17.99 -2.88 -0.80
N THR A 204 16.80 -2.67 -0.22
CA THR A 204 16.54 -1.55 0.70
C THR A 204 17.42 -1.63 1.94
N CYS A 205 17.57 -2.81 2.55
CA CYS A 205 18.40 -2.97 3.75
C CYS A 205 19.89 -2.71 3.48
N ARG A 206 20.41 -3.11 2.31
CA ARG A 206 21.82 -2.98 1.96
C ARG A 206 22.19 -1.60 1.43
N TRP A 207 21.32 -0.94 0.68
CA TRP A 207 21.65 0.34 0.02
C TRP A 207 21.18 1.57 0.80
N VAL A 208 20.17 1.46 1.66
CA VAL A 208 19.77 2.57 2.55
C VAL A 208 20.78 2.64 3.71
N LYS A 209 21.84 3.45 3.56
CA LYS A 209 22.75 3.77 4.66
C LYS A 209 22.07 4.74 5.62
N ARG A 210 22.15 4.45 6.92
CA ARG A 210 21.58 5.28 7.98
C ARG A 210 22.49 6.48 8.20
N ASN A 211 21.97 7.69 8.03
CA ASN A 211 22.75 8.92 8.28
C ASN A 211 22.70 9.37 9.74
N TYR A 212 21.65 9.02 10.49
CA TYR A 212 21.45 9.43 11.90
C TYR A 212 21.23 8.23 12.82
N LYS A 213 21.87 8.21 14.00
CA LYS A 213 21.64 7.12 14.97
C LYS A 213 20.23 7.24 15.57
N GLU A 214 19.47 6.15 15.59
CA GLU A 214 18.14 6.11 16.21
C GLU A 214 18.19 6.42 17.72
N ASP A 215 19.35 6.29 18.38
CA ASP A 215 19.59 6.71 19.77
C ASP A 215 19.67 8.23 19.94
N ASP A 216 20.02 9.01 18.90
CA ASP A 216 20.02 10.48 19.02
C ASP A 216 18.59 11.06 18.97
N MET A 217 17.59 10.22 18.68
CA MET A 217 16.16 10.51 18.85
C MET A 217 15.62 9.88 20.14
N GLU A 218 16.38 10.01 21.23
CA GLU A 218 15.89 9.72 22.58
C GLU A 218 14.61 10.51 22.86
N ASP A 219 13.48 9.81 22.83
CA ASP A 219 12.46 10.04 23.85
C ASP A 219 12.43 8.78 24.72
N ASN A 220 13.03 8.89 25.89
CA ASN A 220 12.92 7.95 27.03
C ASN A 220 11.50 7.90 27.62
N HIS A 221 10.47 8.15 26.80
CA HIS A 221 9.10 7.88 27.17
C HIS A 221 8.78 6.45 26.77
N HIS A 222 8.66 5.57 27.76
CA HIS A 222 7.97 4.29 27.60
C HIS A 222 6.71 4.54 26.76
N PHE A 223 6.68 3.99 25.53
CA PHE A 223 5.57 4.16 24.60
C PHE A 223 4.34 3.47 25.22
N SER A 224 3.59 4.24 26.01
CA SER A 224 2.37 3.79 26.64
C SER A 224 1.24 4.09 25.67
N ILE A 225 0.54 3.03 25.24
CA ILE A 225 -0.61 3.11 24.34
C ILE A 225 -1.65 4.09 24.92
N ARG A 226 -1.81 4.14 26.26
CA ARG A 226 -2.66 5.13 26.93
C ARG A 226 -2.19 6.56 26.73
N THR A 227 -0.89 6.81 26.79
CA THR A 227 -0.33 8.15 26.55
C THR A 227 -0.50 8.55 25.10
N ALA A 228 -0.25 7.65 24.14
CA ALA A 228 -0.51 7.89 22.73
C ALA A 228 -2.00 8.19 22.46
N LEU A 229 -2.93 7.40 23.03
CA LEU A 229 -4.37 7.65 22.91
C LEU A 229 -4.75 9.01 23.49
N THR A 230 -4.21 9.36 24.66
CA THR A 230 -4.48 10.64 25.33
C THR A 230 -3.97 11.82 24.48
N ILE A 231 -2.80 11.68 23.83
CA ILE A 231 -2.25 12.70 22.93
C ILE A 231 -3.15 12.87 21.70
N ILE A 232 -3.62 11.77 21.10
CA ILE A 232 -4.52 11.81 19.95
C ILE A 232 -5.83 12.50 20.32
N THR A 233 -6.43 12.18 21.47
CA THR A 233 -7.71 12.75 21.89
C THR A 233 -7.59 14.19 22.39
N LYS A 234 -6.45 14.59 22.96
CA LYS A 234 -6.25 15.98 23.44
C LYS A 234 -5.80 16.93 22.33
N ASN A 235 -5.20 16.42 21.26
CA ASN A 235 -4.71 17.25 20.17
C ASN A 235 -5.80 17.39 19.09
N ASN A 236 -6.60 18.46 19.19
CA ASN A 236 -7.65 18.77 18.23
C ASN A 236 -7.15 18.81 16.78
N GLN A 237 -5.93 19.29 16.53
CA GLN A 237 -5.38 19.38 15.17
C GLN A 237 -5.02 18.00 14.61
N LEU A 238 -4.48 17.10 15.44
CA LEU A 238 -4.21 15.73 15.03
C LEU A 238 -5.51 14.96 14.77
N LEU A 239 -6.53 15.16 15.61
CA LEU A 239 -7.82 14.50 15.46
C LEU A 239 -8.49 14.88 14.13
N TRP A 240 -8.52 16.17 13.77
CA TRP A 240 -9.02 16.61 12.47
C TRP A 240 -8.23 16.03 11.28
N LEU A 241 -6.90 15.93 11.40
CA LEU A 241 -6.07 15.32 10.36
C LEU A 241 -6.37 13.82 10.18
N LEU A 242 -6.56 13.09 11.28
CA LEU A 242 -6.91 11.66 11.25
C LEU A 242 -8.31 11.46 10.65
N THR A 243 -9.29 12.27 11.06
CA THR A 243 -10.64 12.24 10.50
C THR A 243 -10.62 12.49 8.99
N LEU A 244 -9.92 13.54 8.53
CA LEU A 244 -9.76 13.81 7.10
C LEU A 244 -9.08 12.66 6.35
N ALA A 245 -8.06 12.04 6.94
CA ALA A 245 -7.38 10.89 6.35
C ALA A 245 -8.31 9.68 6.20
N ILE A 246 -9.14 9.38 7.21
CA ILE A 246 -10.13 8.29 7.14
C ILE A 246 -11.14 8.56 6.03
N PHE A 247 -11.75 9.75 6.00
CA PHE A 247 -12.71 10.11 4.94
C PHE A 247 -12.09 10.04 3.55
N PHE A 248 -10.84 10.50 3.40
CA PHE A 248 -10.11 10.43 2.14
C PHE A 248 -9.89 8.98 1.70
N ILE A 249 -9.37 8.12 2.58
CA ILE A 249 -9.13 6.71 2.29
C ILE A 249 -10.44 6.00 1.95
N THR A 250 -11.49 6.19 2.75
CA THR A 250 -12.82 5.60 2.49
C THR A 250 -13.38 6.04 1.14
N SER A 251 -13.32 7.34 0.83
CA SER A 251 -13.76 7.87 -0.47
C SER A 251 -13.00 7.24 -1.64
N THR A 252 -11.67 7.09 -1.52
CA THR A 252 -10.88 6.45 -2.59
C THR A 252 -11.20 4.97 -2.78
N ASN A 253 -11.43 4.22 -1.69
CA ASN A 253 -11.80 2.81 -1.75
C ASN A 253 -13.19 2.60 -2.34
N ILE A 254 -14.18 3.41 -1.92
CA ILE A 254 -15.53 3.37 -2.49
C ILE A 254 -15.48 3.67 -3.99
N THR A 255 -14.70 4.67 -4.40
CA THR A 255 -14.56 5.02 -5.82
C THR A 255 -13.93 3.85 -6.60
N GLN A 256 -12.87 3.22 -6.09
CA GLN A 256 -12.26 2.06 -6.75
C GLN A 256 -13.24 0.88 -6.85
N ALA A 257 -13.98 0.59 -5.77
CA ALA A 257 -14.96 -0.48 -5.76
C ALA A 257 -16.11 -0.22 -6.74
N LEU A 258 -16.64 1.01 -6.83
CA LEU A 258 -17.76 1.35 -7.72
C LEU A 258 -17.36 1.47 -9.19
N ASN A 259 -16.10 1.78 -9.51
CA ASN A 259 -15.65 1.94 -10.89
C ASN A 259 -15.95 0.70 -11.75
N ILE A 260 -15.67 -0.51 -11.25
CA ILE A 260 -15.92 -1.73 -12.02
C ILE A 260 -17.42 -1.94 -12.29
N TYR A 261 -18.29 -1.64 -11.32
CA TYR A 261 -19.74 -1.72 -11.50
C TYR A 261 -20.25 -0.67 -12.48
N TYR A 262 -19.70 0.54 -12.45
CA TYR A 262 -20.06 1.59 -13.40
C TYR A 262 -19.78 1.17 -14.84
N PHE A 263 -18.58 0.64 -15.12
CA PHE A 263 -18.24 0.18 -16.47
C PHE A 263 -19.04 -1.06 -16.90
N THR A 264 -19.36 -1.96 -15.97
CA THR A 264 -20.10 -3.20 -16.28
C THR A 264 -21.60 -2.93 -16.52
N TYR A 265 -22.24 -2.12 -15.68
CA TYR A 265 -23.70 -1.94 -15.70
C TYR A 265 -24.17 -0.71 -16.48
N VAL A 266 -23.41 0.38 -16.49
CA VAL A 266 -23.79 1.63 -17.17
C VAL A 266 -23.22 1.67 -18.59
N ILE A 267 -21.92 1.44 -18.73
CA ILE A 267 -21.22 1.52 -20.03
C ILE A 267 -21.43 0.23 -20.85
N ARG A 268 -21.67 -0.91 -20.19
CA ARG A 268 -21.87 -2.24 -20.81
C ARG A 268 -20.69 -2.75 -21.65
N GLU A 269 -19.54 -2.10 -21.57
CA GLU A 269 -18.29 -2.53 -22.19
C GLU A 269 -17.22 -2.73 -21.12
N GLN A 270 -17.05 -3.99 -20.70
CA GLN A 270 -16.10 -4.35 -19.64
C GLN A 270 -14.64 -4.05 -20.03
N GLN A 271 -14.31 -4.03 -21.33
CA GLN A 271 -12.97 -3.73 -21.83
C GLN A 271 -12.55 -2.27 -21.57
N MET A 272 -13.51 -1.33 -21.51
CA MET A 272 -13.24 0.08 -21.23
C MET A 272 -12.72 0.31 -19.80
N PHE A 273 -13.05 -0.59 -18.85
CA PHE A 273 -12.50 -0.53 -17.49
C PHE A 273 -10.98 -0.72 -17.47
N SER A 274 -10.46 -1.67 -18.25
CA SER A 274 -9.01 -1.92 -18.35
C SER A 274 -8.28 -0.71 -18.93
N TYR A 275 -8.83 -0.08 -19.98
CA TYR A 275 -8.28 1.16 -20.54
C TYR A 275 -8.32 2.30 -19.53
N PHE A 276 -9.41 2.47 -18.79
CA PHE A 276 -9.53 3.48 -17.74
C PHE A 276 -8.49 3.28 -16.63
N MET A 277 -8.23 2.05 -16.21
CA MET A 277 -7.22 1.75 -15.19
C MET A 277 -5.79 2.02 -15.68
N ILE A 278 -5.47 1.68 -16.94
CA ILE A 278 -4.16 1.96 -17.54
C ILE A 278 -3.94 3.46 -17.67
N VAL A 279 -4.91 4.18 -18.23
CA VAL A 279 -4.85 5.64 -18.40
C VAL A 279 -4.78 6.32 -17.02
N GLY A 280 -5.65 5.93 -16.09
CA GLY A 280 -5.65 6.41 -14.72
C GLY A 280 -4.32 6.17 -14.01
N GLY A 281 -3.63 5.07 -14.32
CA GLY A 281 -2.30 4.78 -13.78
C GLY A 281 -1.18 5.62 -14.34
N ILE A 282 -1.17 5.83 -15.65
CA ILE A 282 -0.22 6.74 -16.30
C ILE A 282 -0.39 8.15 -15.73
N PHE A 283 -1.63 8.63 -15.63
CA PHE A 283 -1.93 9.94 -15.03
C PHE A 283 -1.63 9.97 -13.53
N GLY A 284 -1.84 8.88 -12.80
CA GLY A 284 -1.49 8.78 -11.38
C GLY A 284 0.01 8.94 -11.14
N VAL A 285 0.83 8.20 -11.89
CA VAL A 285 2.30 8.30 -11.81
C VAL A 285 2.78 9.68 -12.27
N ALA A 286 2.25 10.19 -13.39
CA ALA A 286 2.57 11.52 -13.89
C ALA A 286 2.19 12.63 -12.90
N SER A 287 1.05 12.49 -12.22
CA SER A 287 0.59 13.42 -11.20
C SER A 287 1.55 13.48 -10.01
N ILE A 288 2.08 12.33 -9.56
CA ILE A 288 3.06 12.31 -8.46
C ILE A 288 4.37 12.99 -8.86
N LEU A 289 4.85 12.78 -10.09
CA LEU A 289 6.05 13.42 -10.64
C LEU A 289 5.86 14.94 -10.87
N PHE A 290 4.65 15.35 -11.25
CA PHE A 290 4.30 16.77 -11.37
C PHE A 290 4.18 17.42 -10.00
N PHE A 291 3.60 16.72 -9.03
CA PHE A 291 3.44 17.19 -7.65
C PHE A 291 4.79 17.48 -6.99
N THR A 292 5.79 16.60 -7.15
CA THR A 292 7.13 16.85 -6.59
C THR A 292 7.73 18.14 -7.12
N ARG A 293 7.72 18.36 -8.43
CA ARG A 293 8.23 19.61 -9.04
C ARG A 293 7.40 20.83 -8.68
N ALA A 294 6.08 20.68 -8.61
CA ALA A 294 5.21 21.77 -8.21
C ALA A 294 5.54 22.21 -6.79
N VAL A 295 5.71 21.27 -5.84
CA VAL A 295 5.98 21.56 -4.42
C VAL A 295 7.22 22.43 -4.25
N ASP A 296 8.25 22.21 -5.07
CA ASP A 296 9.47 23.02 -5.07
C ASP A 296 9.23 24.48 -5.49
N LEU A 297 8.21 24.74 -6.34
CA LEU A 297 7.89 26.07 -6.89
C LEU A 297 6.92 26.87 -6.01
N PHE A 298 5.84 26.26 -5.51
CA PHE A 298 4.75 27.00 -4.84
C PHE A 298 4.58 26.66 -3.35
N GLY A 299 5.35 25.69 -2.84
CA GLY A 299 5.23 25.20 -1.47
C GLY A 299 4.04 24.26 -1.26
N ARG A 300 4.23 23.25 -0.40
CA ARG A 300 3.31 22.11 -0.22
C ARG A 300 1.89 22.48 0.18
N LYS A 301 1.71 23.43 1.11
CA LYS A 301 0.36 23.81 1.58
C LYS A 301 -0.45 24.41 0.44
N ASN A 302 0.13 25.34 -0.30
CA ASN A 302 -0.56 26.06 -1.37
C ASN A 302 -0.95 25.12 -2.51
N ILE A 303 -0.06 24.19 -2.90
CA ILE A 303 -0.39 23.20 -3.93
C ILE A 303 -1.40 22.19 -3.47
N SER A 304 -1.31 21.71 -2.23
CA SER A 304 -2.31 20.77 -1.72
C SER A 304 -3.69 21.41 -1.74
N PHE A 305 -3.82 22.65 -1.24
CA PHE A 305 -5.07 23.41 -1.30
C PHE A 305 -5.54 23.67 -2.74
N PHE A 306 -4.63 24.08 -3.62
CA PHE A 306 -4.95 24.30 -5.03
C PHE A 306 -5.48 23.02 -5.70
N LEU A 307 -4.83 21.87 -5.50
CA LEU A 307 -5.27 20.60 -6.06
C LEU A 307 -6.61 20.13 -5.48
N PHE A 308 -6.84 20.35 -4.18
CA PHE A 308 -8.16 20.10 -3.59
C PHE A 308 -9.23 20.97 -4.25
N PHE A 309 -8.94 22.26 -4.47
CA PHE A 309 -9.86 23.20 -5.09
C PHE A 309 -10.18 22.86 -6.55
N VAL A 310 -9.15 22.53 -7.34
CA VAL A 310 -9.27 22.08 -8.73
C VAL A 310 -10.08 20.79 -8.81
N ARG A 311 -9.78 19.81 -7.96
CA ARG A 311 -10.54 18.54 -7.91
C ARG A 311 -12.02 18.80 -7.59
N TRP A 312 -12.31 19.70 -6.67
CA TRP A 312 -13.69 20.05 -6.31
C TRP A 312 -14.43 20.73 -7.48
N HIS A 313 -13.76 21.64 -8.19
CA HIS A 313 -14.33 22.29 -9.38
C HIS A 313 -14.58 21.32 -10.53
N LEU A 314 -13.68 20.36 -10.76
CA LEU A 314 -13.90 19.31 -11.78
C LEU A 314 -15.08 18.42 -11.45
N VAL A 315 -15.27 18.06 -10.17
CA VAL A 315 -16.43 17.28 -9.70
C VAL A 315 -17.72 18.09 -9.88
N TYR A 316 -17.70 19.38 -9.51
CA TYR A 316 -18.83 20.28 -9.72
C TYR A 316 -19.17 20.41 -11.22
N TYR A 317 -18.17 20.62 -12.06
CA TYR A 317 -18.35 20.74 -13.50
C TYR A 317 -18.89 19.43 -14.11
N TYR A 318 -18.39 18.28 -13.68
CA TYR A 318 -18.89 16.97 -14.12
C TYR A 318 -20.34 16.73 -13.69
N THR A 319 -20.69 17.06 -12.44
CA THR A 319 -22.07 16.92 -11.93
C THR A 319 -23.02 17.88 -12.61
N PHE A 320 -22.59 19.12 -12.90
CA PHE A 320 -23.34 20.11 -13.65
C PHE A 320 -23.55 19.72 -15.13
N LEU A 321 -22.51 19.22 -15.81
CA LEU A 321 -22.64 18.67 -17.15
C LEU A 321 -23.59 17.47 -17.18
N ARG A 322 -23.50 16.59 -16.17
CA ARG A 322 -24.38 15.42 -16.07
C ARG A 322 -25.84 15.81 -15.81
N SER A 323 -26.11 16.83 -14.99
CA SER A 323 -27.48 17.33 -14.81
C SER A 323 -28.01 17.92 -16.11
N LEU A 324 -27.20 18.67 -16.85
CA LEU A 324 -27.61 19.22 -18.16
C LEU A 324 -27.91 18.14 -19.21
N ILE A 325 -27.16 17.04 -19.21
CA ILE A 325 -27.37 15.90 -20.11
C ILE A 325 -28.61 15.10 -19.69
N MET A 326 -28.83 14.88 -18.37
CA MET A 326 -30.01 14.16 -17.87
C MET A 326 -31.31 14.96 -18.01
N ASP A 327 -31.27 16.29 -17.91
CA ASP A 327 -32.41 17.18 -18.12
C ASP A 327 -32.71 17.43 -19.61
N GLY A 328 -32.02 16.75 -20.53
CA GLY A 328 -32.29 16.79 -21.97
C GLY A 328 -31.91 18.11 -22.66
N GLN A 329 -31.16 19.01 -22.00
CA GLN A 329 -30.74 20.29 -22.58
C GLN A 329 -29.49 20.18 -23.47
N LEU A 330 -28.73 19.10 -23.35
CA LEU A 330 -27.57 18.79 -24.18
C LEU A 330 -27.71 17.38 -24.75
N THR A 331 -28.20 17.29 -25.99
CA THR A 331 -28.10 16.09 -26.82
C THR A 331 -26.67 16.01 -27.36
N LEU A 332 -25.96 14.93 -27.00
CA LEU A 332 -24.69 14.55 -27.64
C LEU A 332 -24.94 14.09 -29.08
#